data_AF-A0A7S7AW24-F1
#
_entry.id   AF-A0A7S7AW24-F1
#
_cell.length_a   1.000
_cell.length_b   1.000
_cell.length_c   1.000
_cell.angle_alpha   90.00
_cell.angle_beta   90.00
_cell.angle_gamma   90.00
#
_symmetry.space_group_name_H-M   'P 1'
#
loop_
_entity.id
_entity.type
_entity.pdbx_description
1 polymer ?
#
loop_
_entity_poly.entity_id
_entity_poly.type
_entity_poly.pdbx_seq_one_letter_code
_entity_poly.pdbx_strand_id
1 'polypeptide(L)' 'MINEYIEKVVVHEATGGRQGKDRKQQVDVYFNFIGSCQVPQKADIEKMD' A
#
# COMPACT_ATOMS: atom_id res chain seq x y z
N MET A 1 -12.27 -4.07 6.87
CA MET A 1 -11.29 -4.30 5.77
C MET A 1 -10.15 -3.29 5.88
N ILE A 2 -8.92 -3.57 5.41
CA ILE A 2 -7.74 -2.68 5.62
C ILE A 2 -7.94 -1.23 5.11
N ASN A 3 -8.78 -1.06 4.09
CA ASN A 3 -9.10 0.25 3.50
C ASN A 3 -9.81 1.21 4.46
N GLU A 4 -10.55 0.69 5.44
CA GLU A 4 -11.29 1.51 6.42
C GLU A 4 -10.36 2.26 7.37
N TYR A 5 -9.10 1.85 7.46
CA TYR A 5 -8.10 2.44 8.34
C TYR A 5 -7.14 3.39 7.63
N ILE A 6 -7.29 3.59 6.31
CA ILE A 6 -6.42 4.47 5.54
C ILE A 6 -6.78 5.93 5.86
N GLU A 7 -5.85 6.63 6.51
CA GLU A 7 -5.96 8.06 6.80
C GLU A 7 -5.67 8.90 5.56
N LYS A 8 -4.59 8.55 4.87
CA LYS A 8 -4.02 9.35 3.80
C LYS A 8 -3.23 8.46 2.85
N VAL A 9 -3.36 8.72 1.56
CA VAL A 9 -2.48 8.17 0.53
C VAL A 9 -1.69 9.31 -0.08
N VAL A 10 -0.36 9.18 -0.12
CA VAL A 10 0.55 10.14 -0.76
C VAL A 10 1.13 9.48 -1.99
N VAL A 11 0.89 10.10 -3.14
CA VAL A 11 1.49 9.69 -4.41
C VAL A 11 2.58 10.69 -4.74
N HIS A 12 3.82 10.20 -4.87
CA HIS A 12 4.97 11.04 -5.22
C HIS A 12 5.07 11.23 -6.73
N GLU A 13 5.98 12.06 -7.20
CA GLU A 13 6.27 12.11 -8.63
C GLU A 13 6.89 10.78 -9.09
N ALA A 14 6.49 10.29 -10.27
CA ALA A 14 7.11 9.12 -10.86
C ALA A 14 8.58 9.42 -11.17
N THR A 15 9.48 8.54 -10.72
CA THR A 15 10.90 8.62 -11.03
C THR A 15 11.28 7.58 -12.07
N GLY A 16 12.44 7.78 -12.72
CA GLY A 16 12.84 6.96 -13.86
C GLY A 16 12.25 7.44 -15.18
N GLY A 17 12.72 6.86 -16.29
CA GLY A 17 12.39 7.32 -17.64
C GLY A 17 10.88 7.38 -17.93
N ARG A 18 10.50 8.18 -18.92
CA ARG A 18 9.09 8.42 -19.30
C ARG A 18 8.30 7.15 -19.70
N GLN A 19 8.97 6.06 -20.08
CA GLN A 19 8.32 4.86 -20.60
C GLN A 19 9.01 3.57 -20.13
N GLY A 20 8.19 2.56 -19.84
CA GLY A 20 8.61 1.18 -19.65
C GLY A 20 8.93 0.78 -18.20
N LYS A 21 9.64 -0.34 -18.08
CA LYS A 21 10.00 -1.04 -16.84
C LYS A 21 10.78 -0.21 -15.82
N ASP A 22 11.36 0.91 -16.24
CA ASP A 22 12.23 1.74 -15.43
C ASP A 22 11.46 2.85 -14.69
N ARG A 23 10.18 3.08 -15.03
CA ARG A 23 9.32 4.02 -14.31
C ARG A 23 8.95 3.45 -12.94
N LYS A 24 9.32 4.17 -11.89
CA LYS A 24 9.03 3.82 -10.49
C LYS A 24 8.07 4.85 -9.91
N GLN A 25 6.96 4.38 -9.36
CA GLN A 25 5.98 5.19 -8.67
C GLN A 25 6.05 4.87 -7.18
N GLN A 26 6.43 5.85 -6.36
CA GLN A 26 6.33 5.70 -4.91
C GLN A 26 4.93 6.10 -4.46
N VAL A 27 4.35 5.28 -3.59
CA VAL A 27 3.06 5.51 -2.94
C VAL A 27 3.22 5.19 -1.47
N ASP A 28 2.94 6.16 -0.60
CA ASP A 28 2.94 5.97 0.84
C ASP A 28 1.48 5.93 1.32
N VAL A 29 1.15 4.94 2.16
CA VAL A 29 -0.19 4.77 2.74
C VAL A 29 -0.08 4.94 4.24
N TYR A 30 -0.75 5.96 4.77
CA TYR A 30 -0.84 6.27 6.18
C TYR A 30 -2.14 5.68 6.72
N PHE A 31 -2.04 5.02 7.87
CA PHE A 31 -3.19 4.46 8.56
C PHE A 31 -3.43 5.24 9.85
N ASN A 32 -4.69 5.62 10.12
CA ASN A 32 -5.07 6.25 11.38
C ASN A 32 -5.46 5.15 12.35
N PHE A 33 -4.54 4.74 13.22
CA PHE A 33 -4.81 3.66 14.17
C PHE A 33 -4.59 4.11 15.62
N ILE A 34 -5.66 4.03 16.41
CA ILE A 34 -5.63 4.06 17.88
C ILE A 34 -5.94 2.64 18.38
N GLY A 35 -5.10 1.65 18.03
CA GLY A 35 -5.32 0.24 18.39
C GLY A 35 -4.38 -0.77 17.70
N SER A 36 -4.45 -2.05 18.11
CA SER A 36 -3.66 -3.13 17.50
C SER A 36 -4.23 -3.54 16.15
N CYS A 37 -3.49 -3.29 15.07
CA CYS A 37 -3.81 -3.81 13.74
C CYS A 37 -3.09 -5.14 13.51
N GLN A 38 -3.85 -6.23 13.29
CA GLN A 38 -3.28 -7.49 12.79
C GLN A 38 -3.37 -7.49 11.27
N VAL A 39 -2.25 -7.20 10.60
CA VAL A 39 -2.16 -7.35 9.15
C VAL A 39 -2.09 -8.86 8.84
N PRO A 40 -3.01 -9.41 8.02
CA PRO A 40 -2.95 -10.81 7.61
C PRO A 40 -1.60 -11.08 6.96
N GLN A 41 -0.90 -12.13 7.39
CA GLN A 41 0.36 -12.49 6.75
C GLN A 41 0.06 -13.09 5.38
N LYS A 42 1.01 -12.97 4.44
CA LYS A 42 0.84 -13.39 3.05
C LYS A 42 0.26 -14.82 2.88
N ALA A 43 0.59 -15.72 3.80
CA ALA A 43 0.10 -17.10 3.83
C ALA A 43 -1.41 -17.24 4.10
N ASP A 44 -2.07 -16.21 4.63
CA ASP A 44 -3.51 -16.19 4.91
C ASP A 44 -4.31 -15.64 3.72
N ILE A 45 -3.66 -14.82 2.87
CA ILE A 45 -4.27 -14.25 1.66
C ILE A 45 -4.43 -15.33 0.59
N GLU A 46 -3.42 -16.20 0.42
CA GLU A 46 -3.44 -17.31 -0.56
C GLU A 46 -4.48 -18.40 -0.24
N LYS A 47 -5.12 -18.37 0.93
CA LYS A 47 -6.16 -19.33 1.35
C LYS A 47 -7.58 -18.81 1.19
N MET A 48 -7.75 -17.56 0.78
CA MET A 48 -9.07 -16.93 0.54
C MET A 48 -9.48 -16.93 -0.95
N ASP A 49 -8.67 -17.53 -1.82
CA ASP A 49 -8.96 -17.77 -3.24
C ASP A 49 -9.42 -19.22 -3.50
#